data_AF-A0A086ZNW4-F1
#
_entry.id   AF-A0A086ZNW4-F1
#
_cell.length_a   1.000
_cell.length_b   1.000
_cell.length_c   1.000
_cell.angle_alpha   90.00
_cell.angle_beta   90.00
_cell.angle_gamma   90.00
#
_symmetry.space_group_name_H-M   'P 1'
#
loop_
_entity.id
_entity.type
_entity.pdbx_description
1 polymer ?
#
loop_
_entity_poly.entity_id
_entity_poly.type
_entity_poly.pdbx_seq_one_letter_code
_entity_poly.pdbx_strand_id
1 'polypeptide(L)' 'MADRKLDVTPQEPAEEIGGDTPAQPEEPATTPDPQPEEPAPFPPAGHRSERFDTVRPDGTRVTVTRDIDTGEQRIAEA' A
#
# COMPACT_ATOMS: atom_id res chain seq x y z
N MET A 1 -28.47 41.86 16.44
CA MET A 1 -28.07 40.77 17.33
C MET A 1 -26.55 40.74 17.32
N ALA A 2 -25.88 40.79 18.46
CA ALA A 2 -24.45 41.05 18.56
C ALA A 2 -23.63 39.75 18.50
N ASP A 3 -22.68 39.67 17.57
CA ASP A 3 -21.67 38.62 17.48
C ASP A 3 -20.71 38.68 18.67
N ARG A 4 -20.95 37.85 19.69
CA ARG A 4 -20.07 37.75 20.85
C ARG A 4 -18.86 36.89 20.47
N LYS A 5 -17.79 37.53 19.98
CA LYS A 5 -16.49 36.89 19.72
C LYS A 5 -15.95 36.36 21.06
N LEU A 6 -15.64 35.06 21.12
CA LEU A 6 -14.98 34.46 22.27
C LEU A 6 -13.50 34.85 22.22
N ASP A 7 -13.10 35.79 23.07
CA ASP A 7 -11.69 36.16 23.24
C ASP A 7 -10.98 35.01 23.96
N VAL A 8 -10.27 34.18 23.20
CA VAL A 8 -9.42 33.12 23.75
C VAL A 8 -8.01 33.69 23.79
N THR A 9 -7.57 34.11 24.97
CA THR A 9 -6.17 34.43 25.22
C THR A 9 -5.36 33.12 25.17
N PRO A 10 -4.37 32.99 24.27
CA PRO A 10 -3.47 31.84 24.29
C PRO A 10 -2.71 31.82 25.62
N GLN A 11 -2.67 30.67 26.29
CA GLN A 11 -1.80 30.52 27.46
C GLN A 11 -0.34 30.49 27.02
N GLU A 12 0.55 31.11 27.80
CA GLU A 12 1.99 31.03 27.57
C GLU A 12 2.47 29.56 27.63
N PRO A 13 3.39 29.14 26.74
CA PRO A 13 3.95 27.80 26.80
C PRO A 13 4.85 27.67 28.04
N ALA A 14 4.79 26.50 28.69
CA ALA A 14 5.62 26.19 29.85
C ALA A 14 7.12 26.13 29.48
N GLU A 15 7.98 26.59 30.40
CA GLU A 15 9.44 26.62 30.26
C GLU A 15 10.02 25.21 29.97
N GLU A 16 10.94 25.18 29.01
CA GLU A 16 11.70 24.00 28.59
C GLU A 16 12.69 23.61 29.70
N ILE A 17 12.49 22.44 30.31
CA ILE A 17 13.47 21.86 31.24
C ILE A 17 14.66 21.37 30.40
N GLY A 18 15.77 22.08 30.57
CA GLY A 18 16.95 21.99 29.73
C GLY A 18 17.61 20.61 29.64
N GLY A 19 17.99 20.29 28.40
CA GLY A 19 19.39 19.99 28.07
C GLY A 19 19.92 18.61 28.42
N ASP A 20 19.21 17.54 28.07
CA ASP A 20 19.91 16.29 27.76
C ASP A 20 20.44 16.43 26.33
N THR A 21 21.78 16.43 26.21
CA THR A 21 22.48 16.57 24.93
C THR A 21 21.90 15.55 23.95
N PRO A 22 21.45 15.93 22.72
CA PRO A 22 20.99 14.91 21.79
C PRO A 22 22.20 14.04 21.47
N ALA A 23 22.18 12.80 21.95
CA ALA A 23 23.06 11.77 21.43
C ALA A 23 22.93 11.82 19.91
N GLN A 24 24.04 12.09 19.22
CA GLN A 24 24.07 12.15 17.77
C GLN A 24 23.41 10.87 17.25
N PRO A 25 22.40 10.94 16.35
CA PRO A 25 21.74 9.73 15.91
C PRO A 25 22.81 8.84 15.27
N GLU A 26 22.94 7.62 15.80
CA GLU A 26 23.69 6.57 15.13
C GLU A 26 23.19 6.49 13.68
N GLU A 27 24.12 6.31 12.74
CA GLU A 27 23.77 6.13 11.32
C GLU A 27 22.63 5.10 11.25
N PRO A 28 21.54 5.38 10.49
CA PRO A 28 20.43 4.45 10.47
C PRO A 28 20.96 3.09 10.05
N ALA A 29 20.70 2.08 10.89
CA ALA A 29 20.99 0.70 10.56
C ALA A 29 20.49 0.46 9.13
N THR A 30 21.35 -0.08 8.27
CA THR A 30 20.97 -0.39 6.90
C THR A 30 19.81 -1.36 6.96
N THR A 31 18.60 -0.86 6.71
CA THR A 31 17.42 -1.72 6.58
C THR A 31 17.79 -2.75 5.52
N PRO A 32 17.73 -4.06 5.82
CA PRO A 32 17.99 -5.08 4.81
C PRO A 32 17.11 -4.76 3.61
N ASP A 33 17.71 -4.73 2.41
CA ASP A 33 16.95 -4.54 1.18
C ASP A 33 15.84 -5.62 1.15
N PRO A 34 14.54 -5.24 1.15
CA PRO A 34 13.48 -6.24 1.13
C PRO A 34 13.60 -6.98 -0.19
N GLN A 35 14.09 -8.21 -0.13
CA GLN A 35 14.13 -9.06 -1.31
C GLN A 35 12.70 -9.18 -1.86
N PRO A 36 12.49 -9.03 -3.18
CA PRO A 36 11.17 -9.22 -3.76
C PRO A 36 10.64 -10.61 -3.36
N GLU A 37 9.52 -10.63 -2.64
CA GLU A 37 8.82 -11.88 -2.37
C GLU A 37 8.35 -12.47 -3.70
N GLU A 38 8.56 -13.79 -3.89
CA GLU A 38 8.03 -14.45 -5.07
C GLU A 38 6.50 -14.32 -5.04
N PRO A 39 5.87 -13.78 -6.11
CA PRO A 39 4.43 -13.65 -6.13
C PRO A 39 3.79 -15.03 -6.02
N ALA A 40 2.78 -15.16 -5.17
CA ALA A 40 2.04 -16.41 -5.02
C ALA A 40 1.55 -16.91 -6.40
N PRO A 41 1.53 -18.24 -6.61
CA PRO A 41 1.02 -18.82 -7.84
C PRO A 41 -0.44 -18.40 -8.03
N PHE A 42 -0.81 -18.14 -9.29
CA PHE A 42 -2.17 -17.81 -9.66
C PHE A 42 -2.83 -18.99 -10.39
N PRO A 43 -4.05 -19.39 -10.01
CA PRO A 43 -4.88 -18.76 -8.98
C PRO A 43 -4.38 -19.04 -7.55
N PRO A 44 -4.60 -18.12 -6.60
CA PRO A 44 -4.23 -18.34 -5.19
C PRO A 44 -4.92 -19.60 -4.64
N ALA A 45 -4.23 -20.31 -3.75
CA ALA A 45 -4.78 -21.51 -3.13
C ALA A 45 -6.07 -21.18 -2.34
N GLY A 46 -7.10 -22.01 -2.51
CA GLY A 46 -8.40 -21.82 -1.85
C GLY A 46 -9.31 -20.78 -2.52
N HIS A 47 -8.82 -20.03 -3.50
CA HIS A 47 -9.64 -19.14 -4.30
C HIS A 47 -10.28 -19.90 -5.46
N ARG A 48 -11.48 -19.48 -5.83
CA ARG A 48 -12.18 -19.95 -7.01
C ARG A 48 -11.78 -19.09 -8.18
N SER A 49 -11.60 -19.73 -9.32
CA SER A 49 -11.21 -19.03 -10.54
C SER A 49 -11.96 -19.58 -11.74
N GLU A 50 -12.21 -18.70 -12.69
CA GLU A 50 -12.83 -18.99 -13.98
C GLU A 50 -11.79 -18.83 -15.08
N ARG A 51 -11.79 -19.75 -16.05
CA ARG A 51 -10.90 -19.72 -17.21
C ARG A 51 -11.71 -19.79 -18.49
N PHE A 52 -11.39 -18.94 -19.45
CA PHE A 52 -11.96 -18.99 -20.80
C PHE A 52 -10.92 -18.61 -21.85
N ASP A 53 -11.05 -19.21 -23.03
CA ASP A 53 -10.20 -18.93 -24.18
C ASP A 53 -10.87 -17.90 -25.10
N THR A 54 -10.06 -16.99 -25.63
CA THR A 54 -10.52 -15.97 -26.56
C THR A 54 -9.46 -15.63 -27.60
N VAL A 55 -9.84 -14.87 -28.62
CA VAL A 55 -8.96 -14.40 -29.68
C VAL A 55 -8.86 -12.88 -29.58
N ARG A 56 -7.64 -12.37 -29.46
CA ARG A 56 -7.36 -10.94 -29.50
C ARG A 56 -7.64 -10.37 -30.90
N PRO A 57 -7.83 -9.05 -31.06
CA PRO A 57 -8.06 -8.43 -32.37
C PRO A 57 -6.95 -8.68 -33.40
N ASP A 58 -5.73 -8.94 -32.94
CA ASP A 58 -4.57 -9.31 -33.78
C ASP A 58 -4.58 -10.78 -34.25
N GLY A 59 -5.57 -11.57 -33.83
CA GLY A 59 -5.70 -12.99 -34.17
C GLY A 59 -5.04 -13.94 -33.17
N THR A 60 -4.35 -13.43 -32.14
CA THR A 60 -3.67 -14.26 -31.13
C THR A 60 -4.68 -14.93 -30.21
N ARG A 61 -4.55 -16.25 -30.02
CA ARG A 61 -5.33 -16.99 -29.02
C ARG A 61 -4.74 -16.79 -27.65
N VAL A 62 -5.57 -16.43 -26.70
CA VAL A 62 -5.17 -16.23 -25.30
C VAL A 62 -6.14 -16.90 -24.37
N THR A 63 -5.60 -17.37 -23.25
CA THR A 63 -6.35 -17.90 -22.12
C THR A 63 -6.45 -16.82 -21.05
N VAL A 64 -7.67 -16.43 -20.70
CA VAL A 64 -7.94 -15.50 -19.59
C VAL A 64 -8.30 -16.32 -18.37
N THR A 65 -7.61 -16.09 -17.26
CA THR A 65 -7.94 -16.67 -15.95
C THR A 65 -8.30 -15.53 -15.00
N ARG A 66 -9.51 -15.58 -14.43
CA ARG A 66 -10.04 -14.60 -13.49
C ARG A 66 -10.26 -15.23 -12.13
N ASP A 67 -9.71 -14.62 -11.10
CA ASP A 67 -10.04 -14.93 -9.71
C ASP A 67 -11.42 -14.33 -9.39
N ILE A 68 -12.33 -15.18 -8.93
CA ILE A 68 -13.72 -14.81 -8.68
C ILE A 68 -13.86 -14.10 -7.33
N ASP A 69 -12.99 -14.42 -6.38
CA ASP A 69 -13.05 -13.93 -5.01
C ASP A 69 -12.35 -12.56 -4.86
N THR A 70 -11.33 -12.26 -5.67
CA THR A 70 -10.59 -10.98 -5.67
C THR A 70 -10.86 -10.11 -6.90
N GLY A 71 -11.26 -10.72 -8.01
CA GLY A 71 -11.40 -10.03 -9.30
C GLY A 71 -10.09 -9.86 -10.07
N GLU A 72 -8.94 -10.32 -9.57
CA GLU A 72 -7.67 -10.30 -10.30
C GLU A 72 -7.78 -11.12 -11.59
N GLN A 73 -7.17 -10.63 -12.67
CA GLN A 73 -7.17 -11.31 -13.96
C GLN A 73 -5.75 -11.47 -14.49
N ARG A 74 -5.47 -12.65 -15.06
CA ARG A 74 -4.22 -12.92 -15.79
C ARG A 74 -4.53 -13.46 -17.18
N ILE A 75 -3.77 -12.97 -18.14
CA ILE A 75 -3.89 -13.36 -19.55
C ILE A 75 -2.59 -14.05 -19.93
N ALA A 76 -2.69 -15.29 -20.38
CA ALA A 76 -1.59 -16.06 -20.95
C ALA A 76 -1.85 -16.31 -22.43
N GLU A 77 -0.80 -16.37 -23.24
CA GLU A 77 -0.90 -16.87 -24.61
C GLU A 77 -1.17 -18.38 -24.56
N ALA A 78 -2.06 -18.85 -25.45
CA ALA A 78 -2.52 -20.24 -25.46
C ALA A 78 -1.56 -21.18 -26.21
#